data_AF-A0A4Q6FPB6-F1
#
_entry.id   AF-A0A4Q6FPB6-F1
#
_cell.length_a   1.000
_cell.length_b   1.000
_cell.length_c   1.000
_cell.angle_alpha   90.00
_cell.angle_beta   90.00
_cell.angle_gamma   90.00
#
_symmetry.space_group_name_H-M   'P 1'
#
loop_
_entity.id
_entity.type
_entity.pdbx_description
1 polymer ?
#
loop_
_entity_poly.entity_id
_entity_poly.type
_entity_poly.pdbx_seq_one_letter_code
_entity_poly.pdbx_strand_id
1 'polypeptide(L)'
;MKGDPKIIEALNDILTGELTAINQYFLHARMCKDWGFEKIAKKVWLESIDEMKHAEKLMDRVLFLEGIPNVQRLLKINIGENVKEQFESDLKLEYEAVGKL
;
A
#
# COMPACT_ATOMS: atom_id res chain seq x y z
N MET A 1 -12.58 -22.89 -2.46
CA MET A 1 -11.69 -23.68 -3.34
C MET A 1 -10.34 -23.72 -2.64
N LYS A 2 -9.86 -24.87 -2.16
CA LYS A 2 -8.58 -24.91 -1.43
C LYS A 2 -7.40 -24.54 -2.35
N GLY A 3 -6.77 -23.40 -2.07
CA GLY A 3 -5.61 -22.92 -2.83
C GLY A 3 -4.29 -23.55 -2.42
N ASP A 4 -3.25 -23.33 -3.25
CA ASP A 4 -1.87 -23.70 -2.91
C ASP A 4 -1.36 -22.77 -1.78
N PRO A 5 -0.81 -23.31 -0.67
CA PRO A 5 -0.27 -22.51 0.42
C PRO A 5 0.78 -21.47 -0.02
N LYS A 6 1.62 -21.77 -1.02
CA LYS A 6 2.64 -20.84 -1.53
C LYS A 6 2.02 -19.65 -2.26
N ILE A 7 0.91 -19.87 -2.95
CA ILE A 7 0.17 -18.79 -3.61
C ILE A 7 -0.48 -17.89 -2.54
N ILE A 8 -1.06 -18.49 -1.50
CA ILE A 8 -1.67 -17.73 -0.39
C ILE A 8 -0.60 -16.89 0.34
N GLU A 9 0.60 -17.44 0.55
CA GLU A 9 1.73 -16.72 1.14
C GLU A 9 2.15 -15.54 0.25
N ALA A 10 2.36 -15.76 -1.05
CA ALA A 10 2.71 -14.70 -2.00
C ALA A 10 1.65 -13.58 -2.05
N LEU A 11 0.36 -13.93 -2.06
CA LEU A 11 -0.73 -12.94 -2.01
C LEU A 11 -0.70 -12.12 -0.71
N ASN A 12 -0.34 -12.73 0.41
CA ASN A 12 -0.16 -12.03 1.68
C ASN A 12 1.10 -11.14 1.71
N ASP A 13 2.15 -11.49 0.97
CA ASP A 13 3.34 -10.65 0.79
C ASP A 13 3.02 -9.40 -0.05
N ILE A 14 2.21 -9.55 -1.10
CA ILE A 14 1.70 -8.41 -1.89
C ILE A 14 0.77 -7.56 -1.03
N LEU A 15 -0.17 -8.17 -0.30
CA LEU A 15 -1.09 -7.46 0.59
C LEU A 15 -0.35 -6.64 1.65
N THR A 16 0.77 -7.16 2.18
CA THR A 16 1.63 -6.42 3.11
C THR A 16 2.18 -5.13 2.47
N GLY A 17 2.54 -5.18 1.18
CA GLY A 17 2.95 -4.01 0.41
C GLY A 17 1.83 -2.98 0.27
N GLU A 18 0.63 -3.41 -0.13
CA GLU A 18 -0.52 -2.52 -0.28
C GLU A 18 -0.88 -1.82 1.04
N LEU A 19 -0.90 -2.57 2.15
CA LEU A 19 -1.17 -2.01 3.47
C LEU A 19 -0.11 -0.99 3.91
N THR A 20 1.16 -1.20 3.55
CA THR A 20 2.21 -0.19 3.77
C THR A 20 1.98 1.05 2.93
N ALA A 21 1.67 0.89 1.63
CA ALA A 21 1.41 1.99 0.70
C ALA A 21 0.21 2.84 1.13
N ILE A 22 -0.90 2.20 1.52
CA ILE A 22 -2.08 2.87 2.08
C ILE A 22 -1.67 3.85 3.19
N ASN A 23 -0.92 3.38 4.18
CA ASN A 23 -0.55 4.19 5.34
C ASN A 23 0.46 5.30 4.99
N GLN A 24 1.45 5.01 4.14
CA GLN A 24 2.44 5.98 3.70
C GLN A 24 1.78 7.13 2.91
N TYR A 25 1.02 6.79 1.87
CA TYR A 25 0.30 7.76 1.04
C TYR A 25 -0.73 8.53 1.85
N PHE A 26 -1.45 7.86 2.76
CA PHE A 26 -2.43 8.55 3.60
C PHE A 26 -1.77 9.64 4.43
N LEU A 27 -0.65 9.34 5.11
CA LEU A 27 0.04 10.33 5.92
C LEU A 27 0.67 11.45 5.06
N HIS A 28 1.32 11.13 3.95
CA HIS A 28 1.84 12.13 3.00
C HIS A 28 0.74 13.08 2.51
N ALA A 29 -0.44 12.54 2.17
CA ALA A 29 -1.58 13.37 1.79
C ALA A 29 -2.04 14.31 2.90
N ARG A 30 -2.05 13.85 4.17
CA ARG A 30 -2.38 14.69 5.33
C ARG A 30 -1.35 15.80 5.55
N MET A 31 -0.07 15.48 5.44
CA MET A 31 1.03 16.45 5.56
C MET A 31 0.99 17.48 4.44
N CYS A 32 0.84 17.06 3.19
CA CYS A 32 0.69 17.96 2.05
C CYS A 32 -0.50 18.90 2.22
N LYS A 33 -1.62 18.41 2.78
CA LYS A 33 -2.79 19.24 3.06
C LYS A 33 -2.48 20.30 4.13
N ASP A 34 -1.85 19.89 5.22
CA ASP A 34 -1.43 20.77 6.32
C ASP A 34 -0.47 21.87 5.84
N TRP A 35 0.44 21.53 4.92
CA TRP A 35 1.36 22.47 4.28
C TRP A 35 0.72 23.36 3.20
N GLY A 36 -0.58 23.21 2.93
CA GLY A 36 -1.32 24.02 1.95
C GLY A 36 -1.20 23.54 0.49
N PHE A 37 -0.61 22.37 0.22
CA PHE A 37 -0.49 21.79 -1.12
C PHE A 37 -1.73 20.98 -1.52
N GLU A 38 -2.90 21.61 -1.58
CA GLU A 38 -4.20 20.95 -1.78
C GLU A 38 -4.28 20.04 -3.01
N LYS A 39 -3.68 20.43 -4.14
CA LYS A 39 -3.67 19.62 -5.36
C LYS A 39 -2.87 18.33 -5.18
N ILE A 40 -1.72 18.42 -4.53
CA ILE A 40 -0.85 17.26 -4.24
C ILE A 40 -1.55 16.36 -3.22
N ALA A 41 -2.04 16.94 -2.13
CA ALA A 41 -2.78 16.22 -1.10
C ALA A 41 -3.94 15.41 -1.67
N LYS A 42 -4.75 16.00 -2.57
CA LYS A 42 -5.86 15.30 -3.21
C LYS A 42 -5.38 14.13 -4.08
N LYS A 43 -4.29 14.30 -4.83
CA LYS A 43 -3.75 13.24 -5.70
C LYS A 43 -3.19 12.08 -4.89
N VAL A 44 -2.35 12.36 -3.89
CA VAL A 44 -1.76 11.34 -3.02
C VAL A 44 -2.84 10.64 -2.18
N TRP A 45 -3.87 11.37 -1.74
CA TRP A 45 -5.01 10.76 -1.07
C TRP A 45 -5.76 9.77 -1.98
N LEU A 46 -5.99 10.12 -3.25
CA LEU A 46 -6.62 9.21 -4.21
C LEU A 46 -5.77 7.96 -4.45
N GLU A 47 -4.44 8.09 -4.48
CA GLU A 47 -3.53 6.94 -4.57
C GLU A 47 -3.66 6.02 -3.34
N SER A 48 -3.70 6.58 -2.13
CA SER A 48 -3.99 5.80 -0.91
C SER A 48 -5.33 5.03 -1.01
N ILE A 49 -6.37 5.64 -1.58
CA ILE A 49 -7.66 4.98 -1.80
C ILE A 49 -7.60 3.89 -2.88
N ASP A 50 -6.78 4.07 -3.92
CA ASP A 50 -6.60 3.05 -4.94
C ASP A 50 -5.88 1.81 -4.37
N GLU A 51 -4.89 2.00 -3.51
CA GLU A 51 -4.25 0.87 -2.80
C GLU A 51 -5.20 0.15 -1.84
N MET A 52 -6.16 0.87 -1.22
CA MET A 52 -7.23 0.22 -0.43
C MET A 52 -8.05 -0.74 -1.29
N LYS A 53 -8.31 -0.41 -2.56
CA LYS A 53 -9.03 -1.30 -3.50
C LYS A 53 -8.16 -2.46 -3.95
N HIS A 54 -6.84 -2.28 -4.07
CA HIS A 54 -5.92 -3.38 -4.36
C HIS A 54 -5.87 -4.36 -3.19
N ALA A 55 -5.74 -3.86 -1.96
CA ALA A 55 -5.80 -4.65 -0.75
C ALA A 55 -7.12 -5.44 -0.64
N GLU A 56 -8.27 -4.81 -0.91
CA GLU A 56 -9.58 -5.48 -0.95
C GLU A 56 -9.59 -6.68 -1.91
N LYS A 57 -9.13 -6.48 -3.17
CA LYS A 57 -9.05 -7.56 -4.17
C LYS A 57 -8.16 -8.72 -3.74
N LEU A 58 -7.04 -8.41 -3.08
CA LEU A 58 -6.12 -9.44 -2.56
C LEU A 58 -6.75 -10.20 -1.40
N MET A 59 -7.42 -9.52 -0.47
CA MET A 59 -8.13 -10.16 0.64
C MET A 59 -9.23 -11.09 0.11
N ASP A 60 -10.05 -10.62 -0.82
CA ASP A 60 -11.09 -11.42 -1.47
C ASP A 60 -10.49 -12.67 -2.13
N ARG A 61 -9.34 -12.52 -2.80
CA ARG A 61 -8.67 -13.64 -3.45
C ARG A 61 -8.12 -14.65 -2.43
N VAL A 62 -7.51 -14.19 -1.35
CA VAL A 62 -7.00 -15.06 -0.28
C VAL A 62 -8.15 -15.82 0.38
N LEU A 63 -9.25 -15.14 0.71
CA LEU A 63 -10.44 -15.75 1.30
C LEU A 63 -11.09 -16.77 0.37
N PHE A 64 -11.19 -16.48 -0.93
CA PHE A 64 -11.69 -17.42 -1.94
C PHE A 64 -10.88 -18.73 -1.99
N LEU A 65 -9.57 -18.60 -1.77
CA LEU A 65 -8.61 -19.72 -1.71
C LEU A 65 -8.60 -20.44 -0.34
N GLU A 66 -9.53 -20.09 0.56
CA GLU A 66 -9.65 -20.61 1.94
C GLU A 66 -8.42 -20.30 2.81
N GLY A 67 -7.70 -19.22 2.49
CA GLY A 67 -6.63 -18.66 3.31
C GLY A 67 -7.14 -17.57 4.26
N ILE A 68 -6.25 -17.08 5.13
CA ILE A 68 -6.53 -15.96 6.04
C ILE A 68 -5.67 -14.76 5.61
N PRO A 69 -6.26 -13.62 5.21
CA PRO A 69 -5.51 -12.41 4.92
C PRO A 69 -4.81 -11.87 6.17
N ASN A 70 -3.53 -11.54 6.04
CA ASN A 70 -2.71 -11.01 7.12
C ASN A 70 -2.63 -9.49 7.04
N VAL A 71 -3.39 -8.84 7.92
CA VAL A 71 -3.43 -7.38 8.06
C VAL A 71 -2.55 -6.85 9.21
N GLN A 72 -1.83 -7.74 9.90
CA GLN A 72 -0.96 -7.37 11.02
C GLN A 72 0.46 -7.01 10.56
N ARG A 73 0.87 -7.54 9.41
CA ARG A 73 2.21 -7.31 8.87
C ARG A 73 2.21 -6.06 8.01
N LEU A 74 3.17 -5.17 8.29
CA LEU A 74 3.52 -4.00 7.49
C LEU A 74 5.03 -4.00 7.26
N LEU A 75 5.46 -3.51 6.11
CA LEU A 75 6.85 -3.09 5.91
C LEU A 75 7.11 -1.77 6.63
N LYS A 76 8.38 -1.36 6.66
CA LYS A 76 8.76 -0.04 7.16
C LYS A 76 8.09 1.04 6.31
N ILE A 77 7.31 1.90 6.97
CA ILE A 77 6.75 3.12 6.37
C ILE A 77 7.85 4.19 6.36
N ASN A 78 8.07 4.84 5.21
CA ASN A 78 9.07 5.89 5.05
C ASN A 78 8.36 7.23 4.81
N ILE A 79 8.41 8.11 5.81
CA ILE A 79 7.72 9.40 5.77
C ILE A 79 8.71 10.50 5.39
N GLY A 80 8.46 11.17 4.27
CA GLY A 80 9.25 12.33 3.84
C GLY A 80 8.87 13.61 4.60
N GLU A 81 9.86 14.42 4.95
CA GLU A 81 9.68 15.67 5.71
C GLU A 81 9.40 16.87 4.81
N ASN A 82 9.54 16.70 3.49
CA ASN A 82 9.13 17.64 2.46
C ASN A 82 8.57 16.89 1.23
N VAL A 83 7.92 17.60 0.32
CA VAL A 83 7.24 17.01 -0.86
C VAL A 83 8.19 16.17 -1.72
N LYS A 84 9.46 16.59 -1.87
CA LYS A 84 10.42 15.84 -2.68
C LYS A 84 10.73 14.48 -2.04
N GLU A 85 11.05 14.48 -0.75
CA GLU A 85 11.31 13.24 0.00
C GLU A 85 10.09 12.31 0.05
N GLN A 86 8.88 12.87 0.10
CA GLN A 86 7.65 12.09 0.03
C GLN A 86 7.56 11.34 -1.29
N PHE A 87 7.72 12.03 -2.42
CA PHE A 87 7.71 11.39 -3.74
C PHE A 87 8.88 10.41 -3.96
N GLU A 88 10.07 10.68 -3.42
CA GLU A 88 11.19 9.74 -3.47
C GLU A 88 10.90 8.46 -2.65
N SER A 89 10.26 8.61 -1.48
CA SER A 89 9.86 7.49 -0.63
C SER A 89 8.71 6.68 -1.24
N ASP A 90 7.74 7.36 -1.85
CA ASP A 90 6.60 6.75 -2.54
C ASP A 90 7.07 5.99 -3.79
N LEU A 91 7.90 6.62 -4.63
CA LEU A 91 8.49 5.98 -5.80
C LEU A 91 9.32 4.74 -5.44
N LYS A 92 10.09 4.81 -4.35
CA LYS A 92 10.88 3.67 -3.89
C LYS A 92 9.97 2.51 -3.49
N LEU A 93 8.88 2.78 -2.78
CA LEU A 93 7.91 1.77 -2.39
C LEU A 93 7.29 1.08 -3.61
N GLU A 94 6.95 1.84 -4.65
CA GLU A 94 6.44 1.30 -5.91
C GLU A 94 7.44 0.37 -6.61
N TYR A 95 8.72 0.74 -6.69
CA TYR A 95 9.74 -0.14 -7.26
C TYR A 95 9.91 -1.44 -6.45
N GLU A 96 9.82 -1.36 -5.12
CA GLU A 96 9.86 -2.54 -4.25
C GLU A 96 8.62 -3.43 -4.42
N ALA A 97 7.46 -2.84 -4.71
CA ALA A 97 6.23 -3.58 -5.02
C ALA A 97 6.33 -4.28 -6.39
N VAL A 98 6.76 -3.58 -7.43
CA VAL A 98 6.94 -4.14 -8.78
C VAL A 98 7.96 -5.28 -8.80
N GLY A 99 9.05 -5.17 -8.02
CA GLY A 99 10.05 -6.24 -7.92
C GLY A 99 9.54 -7.56 -7.30
N LYS A 100 8.32 -7.56 -6.73
CA LYS A 100 7.66 -8.74 -6.15
C LYS A 100 6.60 -9.37 -7.06
N LEU A 101 6.30 -8.75 -8.21
CA LEU A 101 5.42 -9.30 -9.24
C LEU A 101 6.19 -10.25 -10.17
#